data_AF-A0A9E4ERW9-F1
#
_entry.id   AF-A0A9E4ERW9-F1
#
_cell.length_a   1.000
_cell.length_b   1.000
_cell.length_c   1.000
_cell.angle_alpha   90.00
_cell.angle_beta   90.00
_cell.angle_gamma   90.00
#
_symmetry.space_group_name_H-M   'P 1'
#
loop_
_entity.id
_entity.type
_entity.pdbx_description
1 polymer ?
#
loop_
_entity_poly.entity_id
_entity_poly.type
_entity_poly.pdbx_seq_one_letter_code
_entity_poly.pdbx_strand_id
1 'polypeptide(L)'
;MAFDPRQIYDDALVIDGLSVCNWNSDAVFRHLRAGSPSGPRLLAEFVTSARIRVFDFAQPAALRKCATLMEKYADTPMDYADATLVLLAEHMKCLDILSLDRRGFSTYRSTENRGFQLILGSR
;
A
#
# COMPACT_ATOMS: atom_id res chain seq x y z
N MET A 1 -20.38 23.83 0.48
CA MET A 1 -19.28 23.39 -0.41
C MET A 1 -19.43 21.90 -0.58
N ALA A 2 -19.66 21.44 -1.81
CA ALA A 2 -19.89 20.02 -2.10
C ALA A 2 -18.55 19.27 -2.14
N PHE A 3 -18.49 18.15 -1.41
CA PHE A 3 -17.40 17.19 -1.43
C PHE A 3 -17.26 16.61 -2.85
N ASP A 4 -16.09 16.77 -3.47
CA ASP A 4 -15.77 16.17 -4.76
C ASP A 4 -15.04 14.83 -4.54
N PRO A 5 -15.69 13.68 -4.80
CA PRO A 5 -15.09 12.36 -4.63
C PRO A 5 -13.87 12.13 -5.53
N ARG A 6 -13.65 12.98 -6.54
CA ARG A 6 -12.49 12.90 -7.44
C ARG A 6 -11.18 13.38 -6.79
N GLN A 7 -11.25 14.09 -5.66
CA GLN A 7 -10.09 14.60 -4.94
C GLN A 7 -9.36 13.52 -4.12
N ILE A 8 -9.95 12.32 -3.98
CA ILE A 8 -9.36 11.18 -3.24
C ILE A 8 -8.26 10.47 -4.07
N TYR A 9 -8.15 10.77 -5.36
CA TYR A 9 -7.29 10.02 -6.29
C TYR A 9 -5.90 10.63 -6.55
N ASP A 10 -5.58 11.80 -5.99
CA ASP A 10 -4.33 12.51 -6.31
C ASP A 10 -3.09 12.01 -5.51
N ASP A 11 -3.26 11.17 -4.49
CA ASP A 11 -2.15 10.78 -3.57
C ASP A 11 -1.89 9.27 -3.44
N ALA A 12 -2.42 8.43 -4.35
CA ALA A 12 -2.17 6.99 -4.27
C ALA A 12 -0.75 6.62 -4.75
N LEU A 13 -0.05 5.86 -3.91
CA LEU A 13 1.35 5.52 -4.08
C LEU A 13 1.66 4.14 -3.52
N VAL A 14 2.09 3.18 -4.36
CA VAL A 14 2.87 1.97 -3.97
C VAL A 14 3.52 1.37 -5.23
N ILE A 15 4.77 0.89 -5.14
CA ILE A 15 5.23 -0.47 -5.56
C ILE A 15 6.75 -0.62 -5.26
N ASP A 16 7.09 -1.49 -4.30
CA ASP A 16 7.74 -2.78 -4.62
C ASP A 16 7.28 -3.85 -3.61
N GLY A 17 6.81 -4.99 -4.12
CA GLY A 17 5.96 -5.97 -3.42
C GLY A 17 4.45 -5.73 -3.65
N LEU A 18 3.97 -6.00 -4.88
CA LEU A 18 2.61 -5.77 -5.39
C LEU A 18 1.46 -5.66 -4.34
N SER A 19 1.15 -4.46 -3.88
CA SER A 19 -0.14 -4.13 -3.26
C SER A 19 -0.74 -2.94 -4.01
N VAL A 20 -1.59 -3.25 -4.98
CA VAL A 20 -2.23 -2.29 -5.88
C VAL A 20 -3.39 -1.63 -5.17
N CYS A 21 -3.27 -0.33 -4.91
CA CYS A 21 -4.30 0.48 -4.30
C CYS A 21 -4.90 1.48 -5.32
N ASN A 22 -5.77 1.02 -6.21
CA ASN A 22 -6.92 1.81 -6.66
C ASN A 22 -8.21 0.97 -6.60
N TRP A 23 -9.19 1.41 -5.83
CA TRP A 23 -10.38 0.60 -5.54
C TRP A 23 -11.53 0.84 -6.53
N ASN A 24 -11.31 1.41 -7.72
CA ASN A 24 -12.39 1.70 -8.68
C ASN A 24 -12.23 1.09 -10.07
N SER A 25 -11.31 0.14 -10.29
CA SER A 25 -11.22 -0.60 -11.55
C SER A 25 -11.52 -2.09 -11.38
N ASP A 26 -12.80 -2.44 -11.45
CA ASP A 26 -13.31 -3.81 -11.32
C ASP A 26 -12.71 -4.81 -12.36
N ALA A 27 -12.12 -4.28 -13.43
CA ALA A 27 -11.45 -5.05 -14.48
C ALA A 27 -10.05 -5.53 -14.12
N VAL A 28 -9.21 -4.70 -13.47
CA VAL A 28 -7.80 -5.02 -13.21
C VAL A 28 -7.69 -6.12 -12.15
N PHE A 29 -8.50 -6.04 -11.10
CA PHE A 29 -8.54 -7.04 -10.02
C PHE A 29 -9.00 -8.41 -10.52
N ARG A 30 -10.04 -8.47 -11.37
CA ARG A 30 -10.53 -9.74 -11.93
C ARG A 30 -9.46 -10.43 -12.78
N HIS A 31 -8.70 -9.68 -13.57
CA HIS A 31 -7.65 -10.26 -14.41
C HIS A 31 -6.43 -10.72 -13.60
N LEU A 32 -6.01 -9.95 -12.60
CA LEU A 32 -4.89 -10.32 -11.72
C LEU A 32 -5.22 -11.55 -10.86
N ARG A 33 -6.42 -11.61 -10.26
CA ARG A 33 -6.85 -12.72 -9.41
C ARG A 33 -7.23 -13.99 -10.19
N ALA A 34 -7.68 -13.87 -11.43
CA ALA A 34 -8.01 -15.01 -12.28
C ALA A 34 -6.80 -15.64 -13.00
N GLY A 35 -5.58 -15.14 -12.78
CA GLY A 35 -4.40 -15.61 -13.51
C GLY A 35 -4.47 -15.33 -15.01
N SER A 36 -5.08 -14.20 -15.39
CA SER A 36 -5.19 -13.84 -16.80
C SER A 36 -3.80 -13.57 -17.39
N PRO A 37 -3.46 -14.09 -18.59
CA PRO A 37 -2.23 -13.75 -19.31
C PRO A 37 -2.03 -12.24 -19.51
N SER A 38 -3.10 -11.45 -19.40
CA SER A 38 -3.09 -10.00 -19.56
C SER A 38 -2.86 -9.22 -18.24
N GLY A 39 -2.87 -9.89 -17.08
CA GLY A 39 -2.73 -9.24 -15.77
C GLY A 39 -1.50 -8.34 -15.64
N PRO A 40 -0.28 -8.82 -15.99
CA PRO A 40 0.93 -7.99 -15.95
C PRO A 40 0.86 -6.74 -16.85
N ARG A 41 0.21 -6.84 -18.02
CA ARG A 41 0.02 -5.71 -18.94
C ARG A 41 -0.92 -4.67 -18.35
N LEU A 42 -2.06 -5.10 -17.82
CA LEU A 42 -3.04 -4.19 -17.22
C LEU A 42 -2.47 -3.45 -16.02
N LEU A 43 -1.61 -4.10 -15.23
CA LEU A 43 -0.89 -3.43 -14.15
C LEU A 43 0.06 -2.35 -14.69
N ALA A 44 0.86 -2.66 -15.71
CA ALA A 44 1.79 -1.69 -16.30
C ALA A 44 1.03 -0.48 -16.88
N GLU A 45 -0.08 -0.71 -17.55
CA GLU A 45 -0.98 0.34 -18.06
C GLU A 45 -1.59 1.16 -16.92
N PHE A 46 -2.02 0.49 -15.84
CA PHE A 46 -2.58 1.15 -14.67
C PHE A 46 -1.56 2.08 -14.00
N VAL A 47 -0.34 1.60 -13.73
CA VAL A 47 0.74 2.42 -13.16
C VAL A 47 1.04 3.62 -14.05
N THR A 48 1.10 3.42 -15.37
CA THR A 48 1.42 4.48 -16.33
C THR A 48 0.29 5.52 -16.43
N SER A 49 -0.97 5.09 -16.40
CA SER A 49 -2.14 5.96 -16.60
C SER A 49 -2.58 6.69 -15.33
N ALA A 50 -2.42 6.09 -14.15
CA ALA A 50 -2.92 6.63 -12.89
C ALA A 50 -1.94 7.56 -12.16
N ARG A 51 -0.85 7.99 -12.82
CA ARG A 51 0.18 8.90 -12.26
C ARG A 51 0.72 8.43 -10.90
N ILE A 52 0.80 7.11 -10.70
CA ILE A 52 1.27 6.51 -9.47
C ILE A 52 2.76 6.80 -9.34
N ARG A 53 3.18 7.31 -8.18
CA ARG A 53 4.60 7.37 -7.84
C ARG A 53 5.10 5.96 -7.48
N VAL A 54 6.39 5.68 -7.61
CA VAL A 54 6.96 4.38 -7.25
C VAL A 54 8.15 4.64 -6.33
N PHE A 55 8.20 3.95 -5.20
CA PHE A 55 9.28 4.07 -4.22
C PHE A 55 9.98 2.72 -4.08
N ASP A 56 11.30 2.75 -4.24
CA ASP A 56 12.16 1.59 -4.07
C ASP A 56 12.56 1.43 -2.59
N PHE A 57 12.08 0.34 -1.97
CA PHE A 57 12.51 -0.11 -0.64
C PHE A 57 13.35 -1.41 -0.67
N ALA A 58 13.80 -1.82 -1.85
CA ALA A 58 14.68 -2.97 -2.02
C ALA A 58 16.17 -2.64 -1.76
N GLN A 59 16.50 -1.38 -1.47
CA GLN A 59 17.85 -0.97 -1.10
C GLN A 59 18.28 -1.59 0.25
N PRO A 60 19.56 -1.95 0.46
CA PRO A 60 20.00 -2.68 1.66
C PRO A 60 19.62 -2.04 3.00
N ALA A 61 19.57 -0.71 3.08
CA ALA A 61 19.16 -0.01 4.28
C ALA A 61 17.66 -0.17 4.59
N ALA A 62 16.81 -0.15 3.56
CA ALA A 62 15.37 -0.37 3.70
C ALA A 62 15.07 -1.84 4.01
N LEU A 63 15.75 -2.79 3.33
CA LEU A 63 15.64 -4.22 3.64
C LEU A 63 15.92 -4.54 5.11
N ARG A 64 16.96 -3.94 5.70
CA ARG A 64 17.25 -4.10 7.13
C ARG A 64 16.14 -3.57 8.02
N LYS A 65 15.57 -2.41 7.68
CA LYS A 65 14.43 -1.85 8.43
C LYS A 65 13.19 -2.74 8.33
N CYS A 66 12.89 -3.27 7.14
CA CYS A 66 11.79 -4.21 6.94
C CYS A 66 11.99 -5.47 7.78
N ALA A 67 13.18 -6.06 7.79
CA ALA A 67 13.49 -7.23 8.62
C ALA A 67 13.26 -6.95 10.11
N THR A 68 13.73 -5.80 10.62
CA THR A 68 13.48 -5.39 12.01
C THR A 68 11.99 -5.22 12.31
N LEU A 69 11.20 -4.68 11.39
CA LEU A 69 9.75 -4.56 11.56
C LEU A 69 9.07 -5.92 11.58
N MET A 70 9.45 -6.83 10.68
CA MET A 70 8.92 -8.19 10.63
C MET A 70 9.24 -8.97 11.92
N GLU A 71 10.46 -8.83 12.45
CA GLU A 71 10.86 -9.39 13.74
C GLU A 71 10.02 -8.80 14.89
N LYS A 72 9.86 -7.46 14.92
CA LYS A 72 9.06 -6.75 15.93
C LYS A 72 7.59 -7.22 15.96
N TYR A 73 7.02 -7.51 14.79
CA TYR A 73 5.62 -7.88 14.65
C TYR A 73 5.43 -9.39 14.38
N ALA A 74 6.37 -10.24 14.79
CA ALA A 74 6.27 -11.69 14.58
C ALA A 74 4.98 -12.31 15.16
N ASP A 75 4.46 -11.76 16.27
CA ASP A 75 3.21 -12.21 16.91
C ASP A 75 1.92 -11.79 16.16
N THR A 76 2.01 -10.75 15.31
CA THR A 76 0.94 -10.34 14.38
C THR A 76 1.57 -10.31 12.99
N PRO A 77 1.72 -11.49 12.35
CA PRO A 77 2.68 -11.70 11.29
C PRO A 77 2.64 -10.58 10.26
N MET A 78 3.73 -9.81 10.21
CA MET A 78 3.96 -8.77 9.20
C MET A 78 4.80 -9.37 8.09
N ASP A 79 4.34 -9.22 6.85
CA ASP A 79 5.15 -9.58 5.69
C ASP A 79 5.98 -8.39 5.18
N TYR A 80 6.80 -8.65 4.16
CA TYR A 80 7.64 -7.62 3.58
C TYR A 80 6.82 -6.48 2.94
N ALA A 81 5.67 -6.78 2.34
CA ALA A 81 4.82 -5.77 1.72
C ALA A 81 4.25 -4.83 2.78
N ASP A 82 3.74 -5.36 3.89
CA ASP A 82 3.26 -4.56 5.02
C ASP A 82 4.38 -3.70 5.63
N ALA A 83 5.59 -4.26 5.78
CA ALA A 83 6.74 -3.51 6.26
C ALA A 83 7.10 -2.34 5.32
N THR A 84 7.06 -2.54 4.00
CA THR A 84 7.29 -1.45 3.04
C THR A 84 6.20 -0.37 3.10
N LEU A 85 4.95 -0.72 3.39
CA LEU A 85 3.88 0.26 3.60
C LEU A 85 4.10 1.11 4.86
N VAL A 86 4.63 0.52 5.94
CA VAL A 86 5.05 1.27 7.13
C VAL A 86 6.18 2.24 6.79
N LEU A 87 7.21 1.80 6.07
CA LEU A 87 8.32 2.68 5.66
C LEU A 87 7.87 3.78 4.70
N LEU A 88 6.93 3.48 3.80
CA LEU A 88 6.37 4.44 2.87
C LEU A 88 5.57 5.53 3.58
N ALA A 89 4.73 5.13 4.53
CA ALA A 89 3.98 6.06 5.37
C ALA A 89 4.90 7.04 6.10
N GLU A 90 6.04 6.57 6.60
CA GLU A 90 7.06 7.41 7.22
C GLU A 90 7.73 8.35 6.21
N HIS A 91 8.14 7.81 5.06
CA HIS A 91 8.78 8.59 4.00
C HIS A 91 7.88 9.74 3.53
N MET A 92 6.59 9.47 3.38
CA MET A 92 5.58 10.41 2.91
C MET A 92 4.99 11.28 4.01
N LYS A 93 5.30 11.01 5.28
CA LYS A 93 4.65 11.61 6.46
C LYS A 93 3.12 11.50 6.41
N CYS A 94 2.62 10.38 5.92
CA CYS A 94 1.20 10.10 5.74
C CYS A 94 0.85 8.82 6.51
N LEU A 95 -0.16 8.86 7.38
CA LEU A 95 -0.62 7.70 8.14
C LEU A 95 -1.88 7.06 7.56
N ASP A 96 -2.42 7.62 6.49
CA ASP A 96 -3.55 7.06 5.77
C ASP A 96 -3.08 5.88 4.93
N ILE A 97 -3.67 4.72 5.18
CA ILE A 97 -3.34 3.47 4.50
C ILE A 97 -4.60 2.92 3.82
N LEU A 98 -4.46 2.62 2.54
CA LEU A 98 -5.42 1.78 1.81
C LEU A 98 -4.94 0.33 1.93
N SER A 99 -5.57 -0.47 2.80
CA SER A 99 -5.26 -1.90 2.92
C SER A 99 -6.47 -2.70 3.39
N LEU A 100 -6.57 -3.94 2.91
CA LEU A 100 -7.55 -4.91 3.39
C LEU A 100 -7.14 -5.60 4.68
N ASP A 101 -5.84 -5.58 5.02
CA ASP A 101 -5.38 -6.13 6.28
C ASP A 101 -5.66 -5.17 7.44
N ARG A 102 -6.91 -5.20 7.89
CA ARG A 102 -7.35 -4.40 9.03
C ARG A 102 -6.64 -4.81 10.32
N ARG A 103 -6.36 -6.10 10.48
CA ARG A 103 -5.79 -6.65 11.71
C ARG A 103 -4.34 -6.20 11.85
N GLY A 104 -3.54 -6.34 10.81
CA GLY A 104 -2.15 -5.88 10.80
C GLY A 104 -2.06 -4.38 11.03
N PHE A 105 -2.70 -3.56 10.19
CA PHE A 105 -2.59 -2.09 10.31
C PHE A 105 -3.24 -1.48 11.56
N SER A 106 -4.16 -2.18 12.24
CA SER A 106 -4.61 -1.79 13.58
C SER A 106 -3.54 -2.00 14.67
N THR A 107 -2.59 -2.90 14.43
CA THR A 107 -1.51 -3.29 15.34
C THR A 107 -0.21 -2.55 15.04
N TYR A 108 0.12 -2.39 13.76
CA TYR A 108 1.35 -1.75 13.31
C TYR A 108 1.40 -0.28 13.72
N ARG A 109 2.62 0.22 13.94
CA ARG A 109 2.87 1.59 14.38
C ARG A 109 4.02 2.18 13.59
N SER A 110 3.95 3.48 13.31
CA SER A 110 5.10 4.24 12.81
C SER A 110 6.25 4.24 13.82
N THR A 111 7.44 4.65 13.39
CA THR A 111 8.61 4.92 14.26
C THR A 111 8.29 5.87 15.41
N GLU A 112 7.44 6.89 15.17
CA GLU A 112 6.91 7.79 16.21
C GLU A 112 5.78 7.18 17.08
N ASN A 113 5.57 5.87 16.99
CA ASN A 113 4.54 5.13 17.72
C ASN A 113 3.09 5.59 17.45
N ARG A 114 2.80 6.12 16.25
CA ARG A 114 1.45 6.50 15.82
C ARG A 114 0.77 5.35 15.10
N GLY A 115 -0.55 5.24 15.26
CA GLY A 115 -1.38 4.28 14.54
C GLY A 115 -1.70 4.73 13.12
N PHE A 116 -2.04 3.77 12.25
CA PHE A 116 -2.45 4.03 10.87
C PHE A 116 -3.97 4.21 10.76
N GLN A 117 -4.40 5.09 9.87
CA GLN A 117 -5.80 5.30 9.55
C GLN A 117 -6.16 4.51 8.28
N LEU A 118 -7.04 3.52 8.43
CA LEU A 118 -7.52 2.74 7.29
C LEU A 118 -8.64 3.50 6.59
N ILE A 119 -8.37 3.95 5.36
CA ILE A 119 -9.34 4.73 4.56
C ILE A 119 -10.29 3.83 3.76
N LEU A 120 -10.05 2.52 3.69
CA LEU A 120 -11.02 1.53 3.19
C LEU A 120 -12.14 1.30 4.22
N GLY A 121 -13.21 2.11 4.14
CA GLY A 121 -14.45 1.89 4.89
C GLY A 121 -14.98 3.08 5.69
N SER A 122 -14.34 4.25 5.61
CA SER A 122 -14.98 5.52 5.98
C SER A 122 -16.05 5.86 4.95
N ARG A 123 -17.31 5.82 5.38
CA ARG A 123 -18.47 6.31 4.62
C ARG A 123 -18.35 7.80 4.33
#